data_AF-A0A1H5AVB0-F1
#
_entry.id   AF-A0A1H5AVB0-F1
#
_cell.length_a   1.000
_cell.length_b   1.000
_cell.length_c   1.000
_cell.angle_alpha   90.00
_cell.angle_beta   90.00
_cell.angle_gamma   90.00
#
_symmetry.space_group_name_H-M   'P 1'
#
loop_
_entity.id
_entity.type
_entity.pdbx_description
1 polymer ?
#
loop_
_entity_poly.entity_id
_entity_poly.type
_entity_poly.pdbx_seq_one_letter_code
_entity_poly.pdbx_strand_id
1 'polypeptide(L)'
;MNPATDSVLIFDSFVLDIARGVARVDGVELDLRPKSFAVLRHLASNAGRLVSKQDLHEAVWGNVAVSDDSLVQCIRELRLKLHDDDHRIIKTVSRRGYRLDAAPISPSHDHGPKSVPRSTSARRVVAARLAGLPRWLLVAGLSVSAFVALASAPPIADGMWHPLTQLANWLAPQDHGIVPDQDVERITALAAEKQLPLPAYRVHAPASDVPDNVRRFLGVWVSGEGWINSHRQFMMIVTNVDRDGVATGYLVNGPAMPHSRVPGPGFSGGFTGHVLDDVLRYDGNAGLHSAFITADGRIEFKLVFREGGTGVVFLEPLWTLANPGRVARNQT
;
A
#
# COMPACT_ATOMS: atom_id res chain seq x y z
N MET A 1 15.28 -6.00 -21.93
CA MET A 1 14.89 -7.07 -20.99
C MET A 1 15.80 -6.99 -19.79
N ASN A 2 15.26 -6.84 -18.58
CA ASN A 2 16.02 -6.77 -17.34
C ASN A 2 15.84 -8.11 -16.59
N PRO A 3 16.85 -8.98 -16.47
CA PRO A 3 16.69 -10.35 -15.96
C PRO A 3 16.35 -10.43 -14.47
N ALA A 4 16.34 -9.31 -13.75
CA ALA A 4 16.06 -9.26 -12.31
C ALA A 4 14.59 -9.52 -11.95
N THR A 5 13.64 -9.32 -12.88
CA THR A 5 12.19 -9.38 -12.57
C THR A 5 11.61 -10.80 -12.65
N ASP A 6 12.08 -11.66 -13.57
CA ASP A 6 11.56 -13.02 -13.78
C ASP A 6 11.96 -14.03 -12.69
N SER A 7 12.82 -13.63 -11.74
CA SER A 7 13.36 -14.50 -10.70
C SER A 7 12.66 -14.40 -9.34
N VAL A 8 11.64 -13.54 -9.22
CA VAL A 8 10.92 -13.31 -7.96
C VAL A 8 9.49 -13.84 -8.07
N LEU A 9 9.17 -14.88 -7.30
CA LEU A 9 7.81 -15.38 -7.15
C LEU A 9 7.16 -14.72 -5.93
N ILE A 10 5.99 -14.11 -6.13
CA ILE A 10 5.21 -13.45 -5.09
C ILE A 10 3.99 -14.31 -4.78
N PHE A 11 3.82 -14.64 -3.50
CA PHE A 11 2.67 -15.33 -2.94
C PHE A 11 2.04 -14.45 -1.86
N ASP A 12 0.76 -14.71 -1.58
CA ASP A 12 -0.10 -13.93 -0.66
C ASP A 12 0.56 -13.60 0.70
N SER A 13 1.34 -14.54 1.24
CA SER A 13 1.99 -14.45 2.55
C SER A 13 3.52 -14.37 2.52
N PHE A 14 4.19 -14.57 1.38
CA PHE A 14 5.65 -14.57 1.31
C PHE A 14 6.20 -14.29 -0.10
N VAL A 15 7.44 -13.79 -0.16
CA VAL A 15 8.17 -13.51 -1.40
C VAL A 15 9.37 -14.45 -1.51
N LEU A 16 9.57 -15.04 -2.69
CA LEU A 16 10.68 -15.91 -3.00
C LEU A 16 11.54 -15.33 -4.13
N ASP A 17 12.75 -14.90 -3.80
CA ASP A 17 13.78 -14.47 -4.76
C ASP A 17 14.68 -15.65 -5.11
N ILE A 18 14.40 -16.28 -6.26
CA ILE A 18 15.09 -17.48 -6.74
C ILE A 18 16.54 -17.16 -7.10
N ALA A 19 16.82 -15.98 -7.68
CA ALA A 19 18.16 -15.59 -8.11
C ALA A 19 19.08 -15.28 -6.92
N ARG A 20 18.55 -14.67 -5.86
CA ARG A 20 19.32 -14.39 -4.64
C ARG A 20 19.35 -15.56 -3.65
N GLY A 21 18.50 -16.58 -3.84
CA GLY A 21 18.41 -17.72 -2.92
C GLY A 21 17.69 -17.37 -1.62
N VAL A 22 16.79 -16.39 -1.65
CA VAL A 22 16.18 -15.80 -0.45
C VAL A 22 14.67 -15.96 -0.44
N ALA A 23 14.12 -16.46 0.67
CA ALA A 23 12.70 -16.36 1.00
C ALA A 23 12.49 -15.25 2.04
N ARG A 24 11.40 -14.49 1.93
CA ARG A 24 11.04 -13.46 2.90
C ARG A 24 9.57 -13.51 3.29
N VAL A 25 9.31 -13.42 4.57
CA VAL A 25 8.02 -13.03 5.15
C VAL A 25 8.24 -11.65 5.74
N ASP A 26 7.35 -10.71 5.46
CA ASP A 26 7.44 -9.33 5.96
C ASP A 26 8.75 -8.63 5.59
N GLY A 27 9.31 -9.07 4.46
CA GLY A 27 10.67 -8.78 3.97
C GLY A 27 11.80 -9.08 4.94
N VAL A 28 11.53 -9.71 6.09
CA VAL A 28 12.55 -10.33 6.91
C VAL A 28 13.02 -11.56 6.16
N GLU A 29 14.32 -11.66 5.97
CA GLU A 29 14.93 -12.84 5.35
C GLU A 29 14.68 -14.04 6.26
N LEU A 30 14.00 -15.05 5.72
CA LEU A 30 13.83 -16.31 6.42
C LEU A 30 15.19 -17.01 6.42
N ASP A 31 15.83 -17.04 7.57
CA ASP A 31 16.91 -17.96 7.86
C ASP A 31 16.37 -19.40 7.73
N LEU A 32 16.53 -19.96 6.53
CA LEU A 32 16.13 -21.31 6.15
C LEU A 32 17.38 -22.13 5.88
N ARG A 33 17.41 -23.36 6.38
CA ARG A 33 18.43 -24.32 5.97
C ARG A 33 18.41 -24.47 4.43
N PRO A 34 19.56 -24.62 3.74
CA PRO A 34 19.62 -24.67 2.28
C PRO A 34 18.70 -25.71 1.62
N LYS A 35 18.47 -26.85 2.30
CA LYS A 35 17.52 -27.89 1.84
C LYS A 35 16.06 -27.44 1.97
N SER A 36 15.70 -26.73 3.04
CA SER A 36 14.36 -26.17 3.23
C SER A 36 14.06 -25.07 2.21
N PHE A 37 15.02 -24.19 1.93
CA PHE A 37 14.91 -23.24 0.81
C PHE A 37 14.72 -23.97 -0.54
N ALA A 38 15.50 -25.02 -0.81
CA ALA A 38 15.37 -25.80 -2.05
C ALA A 38 14.01 -26.51 -2.18
N VAL A 39 13.44 -27.03 -1.08
CA VAL A 39 12.06 -27.57 -1.03
C VAL A 39 11.05 -26.46 -1.35
N LEU A 40 11.14 -25.30 -0.69
CA LEU A 40 10.22 -24.18 -0.93
C LEU A 40 10.29 -23.70 -2.37
N ARG A 41 11.50 -23.57 -2.94
CA ARG A 41 11.72 -23.21 -4.34
C ARG A 41 11.05 -24.20 -5.30
N HIS A 42 11.23 -25.51 -5.07
CA HIS A 42 10.66 -26.52 -5.94
C HIS A 42 9.12 -26.59 -5.83
N LEU A 43 8.57 -26.40 -4.63
CA LEU A 43 7.12 -26.25 -4.42
C LEU A 43 6.57 -24.98 -5.08
N ALA A 44 7.26 -23.85 -4.98
CA ALA A 44 6.88 -22.58 -5.58
C ALA A 44 6.91 -22.62 -7.12
N SER A 45 7.92 -23.25 -7.74
CA SER A 45 7.95 -23.51 -9.19
C SER A 45 6.83 -24.45 -9.67
N ASN A 46 6.24 -25.21 -8.75
CA ASN A 46 5.10 -26.10 -8.99
C ASN A 46 3.84 -25.64 -8.23
N ALA A 47 3.70 -24.34 -7.97
CA ALA A 47 2.56 -23.76 -7.26
C ALA A 47 1.20 -24.24 -7.82
N GLY A 48 0.26 -24.54 -6.93
CA GLY A 48 -1.04 -25.14 -7.25
C GLY A 48 -1.01 -26.62 -7.70
N ARG A 49 0.17 -27.21 -7.95
CA ARG A 49 0.32 -28.62 -8.36
C ARG A 49 0.78 -29.50 -7.19
N LEU A 50 0.27 -30.72 -7.14
CA LEU A 50 0.78 -31.74 -6.22
C LEU A 50 2.17 -32.16 -6.67
N VAL A 51 3.15 -31.99 -5.78
CA VAL A 51 4.51 -32.52 -5.94
C VAL A 51 4.63 -33.75 -5.05
N SER A 52 5.11 -34.87 -5.59
CA SER A 52 5.25 -36.10 -4.79
C SER A 52 6.45 -36.02 -3.84
N LYS A 53 6.46 -36.88 -2.81
CA LYS A 53 7.66 -37.02 -1.96
C LYS A 53 8.90 -37.42 -2.78
N GLN A 54 8.73 -38.29 -3.77
CA GLN A 54 9.82 -38.76 -4.61
C GLN A 54 10.41 -37.61 -5.45
N ASP A 55 9.57 -36.79 -6.09
CA ASP A 55 10.03 -35.62 -6.85
C ASP A 55 10.79 -34.63 -5.95
N LEU A 56 10.32 -34.43 -4.71
CA LEU A 56 10.99 -33.57 -3.72
C LEU A 56 12.33 -34.17 -3.27
N HIS A 57 12.42 -35.49 -3.09
CA HIS A 57 13.67 -36.16 -2.74
C HIS A 57 14.68 -36.05 -3.89
N GLU A 58 14.26 -36.32 -5.12
CA GLU A 58 15.10 -36.24 -6.32
C GLU A 58 15.55 -34.79 -6.60
N ALA A 59 14.63 -33.81 -6.58
CA ALA A 59 14.94 -32.42 -6.90
C ALA A 59 15.79 -31.69 -5.86
N VAL A 60 15.81 -32.15 -4.60
CA VAL A 60 16.50 -31.46 -3.49
C VAL A 60 17.68 -32.27 -2.92
N TRP A 61 17.66 -33.60 -2.99
CA TRP A 61 18.75 -34.49 -2.52
C TRP A 61 19.38 -35.37 -3.60
N GLY A 62 18.67 -35.63 -4.71
CA GLY A 62 19.21 -36.32 -5.89
C GLY A 62 19.81 -37.68 -5.55
N ASN A 63 21.14 -37.78 -5.62
CA ASN A 63 21.89 -39.02 -5.39
C ASN A 63 22.15 -39.35 -3.89
N VAL A 64 21.63 -38.55 -2.95
CA VAL A 64 21.79 -38.82 -1.51
C VAL A 64 20.56 -39.53 -0.97
N ALA A 65 20.72 -40.77 -0.52
CA ALA A 65 19.67 -41.51 0.17
C ALA A 65 19.34 -40.84 1.51
N VAL A 66 18.15 -40.23 1.60
CA VAL A 66 17.61 -39.59 2.82
C VAL A 66 16.26 -40.19 3.18
N SER A 67 15.97 -40.25 4.50
CA SER A 67 14.65 -40.65 4.99
C SER A 67 13.60 -39.56 4.76
N ASP A 68 12.33 -39.98 4.71
CA ASP A 68 11.16 -39.09 4.71
C ASP A 68 11.20 -38.04 5.84
N ASP A 69 11.81 -38.36 7.00
CA ASP A 69 11.95 -37.43 8.12
C ASP A 69 12.73 -36.17 7.74
N SER A 70 13.69 -36.27 6.81
CA SER A 70 14.44 -35.12 6.29
C SER A 70 13.53 -34.15 5.56
N LEU A 71 12.61 -34.65 4.73
CA LEU A 71 11.60 -33.85 4.06
C LEU A 71 10.56 -33.31 5.06
N VAL A 72 10.07 -34.14 5.99
CA VAL A 72 9.13 -33.72 7.03
C VAL A 72 9.69 -32.58 7.88
N GLN A 73 10.98 -32.65 8.27
CA GLN A 73 11.64 -31.60 9.03
C GLN A 73 11.84 -30.31 8.21
N CYS A 74 12.06 -30.41 6.90
CA CYS A 74 12.05 -29.23 6.02
C CYS A 74 10.66 -28.59 5.95
N ILE A 75 9.60 -29.39 5.75
CA ILE A 75 8.20 -28.89 5.71
C ILE A 75 7.79 -28.28 7.06
N ARG A 76 8.22 -28.85 8.19
CA ARG A 76 7.96 -28.31 9.53
C ARG A 76 8.63 -26.96 9.75
N GLU A 77 9.91 -26.82 9.37
CA GLU A 77 10.63 -25.55 9.43
C GLU A 77 9.97 -24.50 8.52
N LEU A 78 9.62 -24.89 7.28
CA LEU A 78 8.94 -24.00 6.34
C LEU A 78 7.61 -23.50 6.91
N ARG A 79 6.78 -24.37 7.48
CA ARG A 79 5.51 -23.94 8.09
C ARG A 79 5.73 -22.96 9.25
N LEU A 80 6.66 -23.27 10.16
CA LEU A 80 7.01 -22.39 11.27
C LEU A 80 7.52 -21.01 10.80
N LYS A 81 8.39 -20.99 9.78
CA LYS A 81 9.01 -19.78 9.24
C LYS A 81 8.10 -18.99 8.29
N LEU A 82 7.06 -19.63 7.73
CA LEU A 82 6.01 -19.01 6.91
C LEU A 82 4.74 -18.66 7.71
N HIS A 83 4.74 -18.89 9.02
CA HIS A 83 3.56 -18.77 9.89
C HIS A 83 2.33 -19.55 9.38
N ASP A 84 2.58 -20.72 8.76
CA ASP A 84 1.59 -21.61 8.17
C ASP A 84 1.04 -22.62 9.20
N ASP A 85 0.66 -22.16 10.38
CA ASP A 85 0.24 -23.02 11.50
C ASP A 85 -1.04 -23.83 11.16
N ASP A 86 -1.94 -23.24 10.37
CA ASP A 86 -3.16 -23.89 9.85
C ASP A 86 -2.92 -24.77 8.61
N HIS A 87 -1.67 -24.91 8.13
CA HIS A 87 -1.32 -25.64 6.90
C HIS A 87 -2.06 -25.17 5.63
N ARG A 88 -2.33 -23.86 5.51
CA ARG A 88 -3.07 -23.25 4.40
C ARG A 88 -2.17 -23.05 3.17
N ILE A 89 -0.90 -22.70 3.38
CA ILE A 89 0.11 -22.41 2.35
C ILE A 89 0.71 -23.71 1.82
N ILE A 90 1.24 -24.57 2.70
CA ILE A 90 1.84 -25.86 2.33
C ILE A 90 0.94 -26.99 2.82
N LYS A 91 0.06 -27.49 1.94
CA LYS A 91 -0.85 -28.60 2.27
C LYS A 91 -0.18 -29.95 2.12
N THR A 92 -0.37 -30.82 3.11
CA THR A 92 -0.04 -32.25 3.01
C THR A 92 -1.13 -32.96 2.21
N VAL A 93 -0.78 -33.65 1.13
CA VAL A 93 -1.67 -34.59 0.45
C VAL A 93 -1.30 -36.00 0.91
N SER A 94 -2.11 -36.53 1.83
CA SER A 94 -1.88 -37.79 2.54
C SER A 94 -1.41 -38.92 1.62
N ARG A 95 -0.31 -39.58 2.00
CA ARG A 95 0.35 -40.68 1.27
C ARG A 95 0.87 -40.34 -0.15
N ARG A 96 0.84 -39.07 -0.59
CA ARG A 96 1.31 -38.66 -1.93
C ARG A 96 2.45 -37.65 -1.90
N GLY A 97 2.31 -36.58 -1.12
CA GLY A 97 3.30 -35.49 -1.10
C GLY A 97 2.73 -34.18 -0.58
N TYR A 98 3.15 -33.07 -1.19
CA TYR A 98 2.83 -31.72 -0.74
C TYR A 98 2.38 -30.84 -1.90
N ARG A 99 1.57 -29.82 -1.59
CA ARG A 99 1.11 -28.82 -2.56
C ARG A 99 1.22 -27.44 -1.94
N LEU A 100 1.76 -26.49 -2.69
CA LEU A 100 1.75 -25.08 -2.32
C LEU A 100 0.47 -24.44 -2.86
N ASP A 101 -0.45 -24.10 -1.96
CA ASP A 101 -1.81 -23.64 -2.27
C ASP A 101 -1.91 -22.11 -2.34
N ALA A 102 -0.90 -21.49 -2.95
CA ALA A 102 -0.87 -20.07 -3.31
C ALA A 102 -0.50 -19.94 -4.79
N ALA A 103 -1.28 -19.18 -5.55
CA ALA A 103 -0.98 -18.90 -6.96
C ALA A 103 0.08 -17.79 -7.07
N PRO A 104 1.07 -17.87 -7.97
CA PRO A 104 2.00 -16.77 -8.20
C PRO A 104 1.24 -15.57 -8.79
N ILE A 105 1.42 -14.39 -8.19
CA ILE A 105 0.81 -13.15 -8.69
C ILE A 105 1.67 -12.63 -9.86
N SER A 106 1.18 -12.79 -11.10
CA SER A 106 1.89 -12.35 -12.31
C SER A 106 1.46 -10.95 -12.77
N PRO A 107 2.39 -10.01 -13.02
CA PRO A 107 2.06 -8.67 -13.53
C PRO A 107 1.75 -8.74 -15.03
N SER A 108 0.45 -8.72 -15.38
CA SER A 108 -0.01 -8.81 -16.77
C SER A 108 0.31 -7.56 -17.59
N HIS A 109 1.15 -7.73 -18.61
CA HIS A 109 1.33 -6.77 -19.71
C HIS A 109 0.37 -7.10 -20.86
N ASP A 110 -0.40 -6.12 -21.33
CA ASP A 110 -0.86 -6.09 -22.71
C ASP A 110 -0.97 -4.64 -23.21
N HIS A 111 -0.67 -4.40 -24.49
CA HIS A 111 -0.57 -3.07 -25.10
C HIS A 111 -1.13 -3.10 -26.53
N GLY A 112 -2.11 -2.25 -26.82
CA GLY A 112 -2.68 -2.11 -28.16
C GLY A 112 -3.30 -0.72 -28.39
N PRO A 113 -2.61 0.21 -29.06
CA PRO A 113 -3.06 1.60 -29.16
C PRO A 113 -4.00 1.82 -30.36
N LYS A 114 -5.13 2.51 -30.14
CA LYS A 114 -5.94 3.11 -31.21
C LYS A 114 -6.40 4.54 -30.89
N SER A 115 -5.53 5.47 -31.28
CA SER A 115 -5.86 6.75 -31.93
C SER A 115 -7.16 7.50 -31.54
N VAL A 116 -6.94 8.60 -30.82
CA VAL A 116 -7.65 9.91 -30.83
C VAL A 116 -8.62 10.16 -32.01
N PRO A 117 -9.70 10.95 -31.79
CA PRO A 117 -9.55 12.37 -32.16
C PRO A 117 -9.97 13.38 -31.08
N ARG A 118 -9.35 14.56 -31.20
CA ARG A 118 -9.25 15.66 -30.25
C ARG A 118 -10.36 16.68 -30.55
N SER A 119 -11.19 17.02 -29.56
CA SER A 119 -12.20 18.08 -29.68
C SER A 119 -11.75 19.33 -28.93
N THR A 120 -11.51 20.40 -29.68
CA THR A 120 -11.09 21.70 -29.17
C THR A 120 -12.34 22.57 -28.94
N SER A 121 -12.55 23.09 -27.74
CA SER A 121 -13.45 24.24 -27.55
C SER A 121 -12.85 25.24 -26.56
N ALA A 122 -13.03 26.52 -26.86
CA ALA A 122 -12.32 27.60 -26.20
C ALA A 122 -13.20 28.37 -25.23
N ARG A 123 -12.66 28.61 -24.03
CA ARG A 123 -12.60 29.93 -23.38
C ARG A 123 -13.91 30.70 -23.19
N ARG A 124 -14.26 30.96 -21.93
CA ARG A 124 -14.60 32.32 -21.45
C ARG A 124 -14.36 32.47 -19.95
N VAL A 125 -13.54 33.45 -19.59
CA VAL A 125 -13.36 33.95 -18.23
C VAL A 125 -14.25 35.19 -18.08
N VAL A 126 -15.00 35.28 -17.00
CA VAL A 126 -15.66 36.52 -16.55
C VAL A 126 -15.33 36.70 -15.08
N ALA A 127 -14.73 37.83 -14.73
CA ALA A 127 -14.36 38.19 -13.38
C ALA A 127 -15.02 39.51 -12.97
N ALA A 128 -15.80 39.51 -11.89
CA ALA A 128 -16.27 40.66 -11.12
C ALA A 128 -17.03 40.15 -9.87
N ARG A 129 -17.04 40.80 -8.71
CA ARG A 129 -16.20 41.86 -8.13
C ARG A 129 -16.39 41.82 -6.59
N LEU A 130 -15.42 42.32 -5.83
CA LEU A 130 -15.47 42.41 -4.35
C LEU A 130 -16.37 43.56 -3.86
N ALA A 131 -17.06 43.36 -2.73
CA ALA A 131 -17.40 44.41 -1.75
C ALA A 131 -17.95 43.83 -0.41
N GLY A 132 -17.51 44.39 0.73
CA GLY A 132 -18.37 44.52 1.93
C GLY A 132 -18.13 43.59 3.14
N LEU A 133 -17.29 44.03 4.08
CA LEU A 133 -17.22 43.63 5.51
C LEU A 133 -16.56 44.82 6.28
N PRO A 134 -16.60 44.90 7.63
CA PRO A 134 -17.49 44.29 8.63
C PRO A 134 -18.06 45.34 9.63
N ARG A 135 -18.80 44.92 10.70
CA ARG A 135 -18.49 45.25 12.13
C ARG A 135 -19.52 44.74 13.18
N TRP A 136 -19.13 43.66 13.87
CA TRP A 136 -19.03 43.55 15.35
C TRP A 136 -20.28 43.36 16.26
N LEU A 137 -20.28 42.20 16.96
CA LEU A 137 -20.77 41.92 18.34
C LEU A 137 -22.32 41.94 18.54
N LEU A 138 -22.98 41.23 19.47
CA LEU A 138 -22.72 40.59 20.79
C LEU A 138 -23.59 39.30 20.92
N VAL A 139 -23.49 38.35 21.87
CA VAL A 139 -22.43 37.72 22.71
C VAL A 139 -23.03 36.47 23.43
N ALA A 140 -22.21 35.63 24.07
CA ALA A 140 -22.50 34.60 25.11
C ALA A 140 -22.54 33.11 24.66
N GLY A 141 -21.77 32.20 25.29
CA GLY A 141 -20.69 32.41 26.26
C GLY A 141 -20.22 31.11 26.94
N LEU A 142 -18.90 30.89 27.02
CA LEU A 142 -18.28 29.89 27.91
C LEU A 142 -16.79 30.22 28.19
N SER A 143 -16.58 30.86 29.34
CA SER A 143 -15.41 30.79 30.23
C SER A 143 -13.96 30.96 29.70
N VAL A 144 -13.35 32.10 30.06
CA VAL A 144 -12.00 32.56 29.69
C VAL A 144 -10.83 31.90 30.49
N SER A 145 -11.10 30.94 31.36
CA SER A 145 -10.10 30.42 32.31
C SER A 145 -8.99 29.52 31.73
N ALA A 146 -9.02 29.19 30.43
CA ALA A 146 -7.98 28.39 29.78
C ALA A 146 -6.87 29.22 29.09
N PHE A 147 -6.99 30.56 29.07
CA PHE A 147 -6.25 31.40 28.11
C PHE A 147 -4.94 32.05 28.61
N VAL A 148 -4.50 31.78 29.86
CA VAL A 148 -3.32 32.47 30.47
C VAL A 148 -2.30 31.48 31.08
N ALA A 149 -2.32 30.20 30.68
CA ALA A 149 -1.39 29.18 31.19
C ALA A 149 -0.51 28.50 30.11
N LEU A 150 -0.40 29.10 28.91
CA LEU A 150 0.40 28.51 27.81
C LEU A 150 1.08 29.57 26.91
N ALA A 151 1.66 30.62 27.52
CA ALA A 151 2.45 31.65 26.81
C ALA A 151 3.96 31.61 27.16
N SER A 152 4.40 30.64 27.97
CA SER A 152 5.75 30.59 28.53
C SER A 152 6.28 29.15 28.72
N ALA A 153 5.91 28.24 27.81
CA ALA A 153 6.70 27.04 27.56
C ALA A 153 7.79 27.37 26.52
N PRO A 154 9.06 26.99 26.73
CA PRO A 154 10.11 27.20 25.73
C PRO A 154 9.87 26.33 24.48
N PRO A 155 10.43 26.68 23.31
CA PRO A 155 10.39 25.81 22.15
C PRO A 155 11.17 24.52 22.44
N ILE A 156 10.47 23.39 22.47
CA ILE A 156 11.04 22.05 22.56
C ILE A 156 11.10 21.47 21.13
N ALA A 157 12.13 20.65 20.88
CA ALA A 157 12.63 20.27 19.56
C ALA A 157 11.60 19.67 18.57
N ASP A 158 12.02 19.64 17.30
CA ASP A 158 11.27 19.23 16.12
C ASP A 158 10.37 17.99 16.31
N GLY A 159 9.12 18.10 15.83
CA GLY A 159 8.29 16.94 15.48
C GLY A 159 7.13 16.58 16.41
N MET A 160 6.77 17.41 17.41
CA MET A 160 5.67 17.09 18.32
C MET A 160 4.36 17.90 18.08
N TRP A 161 3.33 17.15 17.72
CA TRP A 161 1.90 17.43 17.62
C TRP A 161 1.32 18.66 18.34
N HIS A 162 0.60 19.50 17.58
CA HIS A 162 -0.40 20.42 18.13
C HIS A 162 -1.83 19.88 17.88
N PRO A 163 -2.51 19.28 18.87
CA PRO A 163 -3.82 18.65 18.67
C PRO A 163 -4.93 19.64 18.28
N LEU A 164 -4.82 20.91 18.69
CA LEU A 164 -5.82 21.94 18.36
C LEU A 164 -5.76 22.41 16.90
N THR A 165 -4.58 22.47 16.27
CA THR A 165 -4.47 22.78 14.83
C THR A 165 -4.99 21.64 13.96
N GLN A 166 -4.89 20.40 14.42
CA GLN A 166 -5.45 19.25 13.71
C GLN A 166 -6.98 19.26 13.77
N LEU A 167 -7.57 19.57 14.93
CA LEU A 167 -9.02 19.77 15.09
C LEU A 167 -9.54 20.96 14.24
N ALA A 168 -8.79 22.06 14.18
CA ALA A 168 -9.14 23.22 13.36
C ALA A 168 -9.14 22.89 11.84
N ASN A 169 -8.15 22.13 11.36
CA ASN A 169 -8.13 21.64 9.98
C ASN A 169 -9.30 20.69 9.67
N TRP A 170 -9.76 19.92 10.66
CA TRP A 170 -10.89 18.98 10.51
C TRP A 170 -12.25 19.68 10.36
N LEU A 171 -12.35 20.95 10.78
CA LEU A 171 -13.61 21.73 10.82
C LEU A 171 -13.71 22.83 9.77
N ALA A 172 -12.62 23.13 9.05
CA ALA A 172 -12.64 24.10 7.95
C ALA A 172 -13.28 23.49 6.70
N PRO A 173 -14.09 24.23 5.91
CA PRO A 173 -14.57 23.76 4.61
C PRO A 173 -13.39 23.43 3.68
N GLN A 174 -13.27 22.16 3.32
CA GLN A 174 -12.16 21.66 2.49
C GLN A 174 -12.55 21.65 1.01
N ASP A 175 -11.80 22.38 0.19
CA ASP A 175 -11.90 22.31 -1.27
C ASP A 175 -11.04 21.14 -1.77
N HIS A 176 -11.69 19.98 -1.97
CA HIS A 176 -11.04 18.75 -2.42
C HIS A 176 -10.67 18.75 -3.91
N GLY A 177 -10.96 19.84 -4.64
CA GLY A 177 -10.59 20.00 -6.04
C GLY A 177 -11.45 19.18 -6.99
N ILE A 178 -10.88 18.16 -7.63
CA ILE A 178 -11.58 17.37 -8.67
C ILE A 178 -12.30 16.11 -8.14
N VAL A 179 -12.24 15.84 -6.84
CA VAL A 179 -12.97 14.72 -6.21
C VAL A 179 -14.45 15.11 -6.05
N PRO A 180 -15.42 14.34 -6.59
CA PRO A 180 -16.83 14.64 -6.41
C PRO A 180 -17.27 14.52 -4.94
N ASP A 181 -18.24 15.34 -4.53
CA ASP A 181 -18.73 15.39 -3.14
C ASP A 181 -19.15 14.01 -2.60
N GLN A 182 -19.87 13.22 -3.42
CA GLN A 182 -20.28 11.84 -3.11
C GLN A 182 -19.11 10.87 -2.81
N ASP A 183 -17.92 11.15 -3.33
CA ASP A 183 -16.71 10.36 -3.15
C ASP A 183 -15.91 10.92 -1.95
N VAL A 184 -15.91 12.24 -1.74
CA VAL A 184 -15.42 12.91 -0.52
C VAL A 184 -16.14 12.39 0.73
N GLU A 185 -17.47 12.32 0.70
CA GLU A 185 -18.29 11.77 1.79
C GLU A 185 -17.89 10.33 2.11
N ARG A 186 -17.74 9.48 1.08
CA ARG A 186 -17.31 8.08 1.24
C ARG A 186 -15.89 7.94 1.80
N ILE A 187 -14.94 8.74 1.30
CA ILE A 187 -13.57 8.78 1.82
C ILE A 187 -13.56 9.21 3.30
N THR A 188 -14.36 10.22 3.64
CA THR A 188 -14.47 10.74 5.02
C THR A 188 -15.10 9.73 5.97
N ALA A 189 -16.19 9.07 5.55
CA ALA A 189 -16.85 8.03 6.32
C ALA A 189 -15.93 6.82 6.58
N LEU A 190 -15.29 6.28 5.54
CA LEU A 190 -14.34 5.17 5.67
C LEU A 190 -13.11 5.54 6.48
N ALA A 191 -12.62 6.78 6.39
CA ALA A 191 -11.53 7.24 7.21
C ALA A 191 -11.91 7.35 8.70
N ALA A 192 -13.11 7.84 9.00
CA ALA A 192 -13.62 7.86 10.37
C ALA A 192 -13.80 6.45 10.94
N GLU A 193 -14.40 5.52 10.18
CA GLU A 193 -14.55 4.10 10.52
C GLU A 193 -13.20 3.44 10.83
N LYS A 194 -12.22 3.62 9.94
CA LYS A 194 -10.86 3.04 10.03
C LYS A 194 -9.89 3.85 10.90
N GLN A 195 -10.38 4.90 11.58
CA GLN A 195 -9.60 5.80 12.44
C GLN A 195 -8.36 6.42 11.74
N LEU A 196 -8.49 6.70 10.44
CA LEU A 196 -7.47 7.30 9.59
C LEU A 196 -7.53 8.84 9.73
N PRO A 197 -6.51 9.51 10.30
CA PRO A 197 -6.54 10.96 10.46
C PRO A 197 -6.26 11.66 9.13
N LEU A 198 -7.31 11.93 8.37
CA LEU A 198 -7.20 12.62 7.09
C LEU A 198 -6.52 14.00 7.24
N PRO A 199 -5.52 14.31 6.39
CA PRO A 199 -5.02 15.67 6.26
C PRO A 199 -6.05 16.53 5.49
N ALA A 200 -5.91 17.85 5.56
CA ALA A 200 -6.49 18.71 4.54
C ALA A 200 -5.80 18.40 3.20
N TYR A 201 -6.56 17.98 2.18
CA TYR A 201 -6.03 17.62 0.87
C TYR A 201 -6.93 18.13 -0.26
N ARG A 202 -6.29 18.50 -1.37
CA ARG A 202 -6.93 18.95 -2.60
C ARG A 202 -6.34 18.17 -3.77
N VAL A 203 -7.18 17.52 -4.59
CA VAL A 203 -6.71 16.85 -5.80
C VAL A 203 -6.79 17.82 -6.97
N HIS A 204 -5.67 18.01 -7.66
CA HIS A 204 -5.54 18.93 -8.78
C HIS A 204 -5.81 18.21 -10.11
N ALA A 205 -6.47 18.89 -11.05
CA ALA A 205 -6.58 18.41 -12.42
C ALA A 205 -5.17 18.33 -13.04
N PRO A 206 -4.69 17.13 -13.44
CA PRO A 206 -3.36 16.98 -13.99
C PRO A 206 -3.33 17.57 -15.40
N ALA A 207 -2.23 18.23 -15.74
CA ALA A 207 -2.05 18.87 -17.04
C ALA A 207 -2.28 17.88 -18.20
N SER A 208 -2.66 18.40 -19.37
CA SER A 208 -3.04 17.58 -20.53
C SER A 208 -1.88 16.85 -21.20
N ASP A 209 -0.64 17.21 -20.84
CA ASP A 209 0.62 16.59 -21.27
C ASP A 209 1.18 15.57 -20.27
N VAL A 210 0.51 15.33 -19.13
CA VAL A 210 0.87 14.26 -18.19
C VAL A 210 0.58 12.88 -18.83
N PRO A 211 1.57 11.98 -18.96
CA PRO A 211 1.37 10.65 -19.53
C PRO A 211 0.35 9.80 -18.76
N ASP A 212 -0.42 8.95 -19.45
CA ASP A 212 -1.50 8.16 -18.82
C ASP A 212 -1.02 7.20 -17.73
N ASN A 213 0.18 6.62 -17.89
CA ASN A 213 0.81 5.76 -16.89
C ASN A 213 1.24 6.49 -15.61
N VAL A 214 1.42 7.81 -15.67
CA VAL A 214 1.59 8.69 -14.51
C VAL A 214 0.23 9.16 -14.00
N ARG A 215 -0.66 9.62 -14.89
CA ARG A 215 -2.01 10.12 -14.59
C ARG A 215 -2.87 9.12 -13.82
N ARG A 216 -2.73 7.81 -14.08
CA ARG A 216 -3.44 6.75 -13.35
C ARG A 216 -3.14 6.71 -11.85
N PHE A 217 -2.01 7.26 -11.41
CA PHE A 217 -1.69 7.39 -9.98
C PHE A 217 -2.50 8.47 -9.26
N LEU A 218 -3.21 9.36 -9.95
CA LEU A 218 -4.04 10.36 -9.28
C LEU A 218 -5.35 9.75 -8.72
N GLY A 219 -5.47 9.71 -7.39
CA GLY A 219 -6.57 9.00 -6.74
C GLY A 219 -6.44 8.91 -5.21
N VAL A 220 -7.40 8.21 -4.62
CA VAL A 220 -7.46 7.86 -3.20
C VAL A 220 -7.75 6.36 -3.07
N TRP A 221 -6.87 5.64 -2.39
CA TRP A 221 -6.98 4.21 -2.13
C TRP A 221 -6.89 3.91 -0.63
N VAL A 222 -7.63 2.92 -0.15
CA VAL A 222 -7.64 2.50 1.27
C VAL A 222 -7.45 0.99 1.40
N SER A 223 -6.80 0.56 2.48
CA SER A 223 -6.67 -0.85 2.80
C SER A 223 -8.02 -1.46 3.22
N GLY A 224 -8.33 -2.64 2.70
CA GLY A 224 -9.41 -3.48 3.22
C GLY A 224 -9.09 -3.95 4.66
N GLU A 225 -8.11 -4.84 4.78
CA GLU A 225 -7.69 -5.44 6.07
C GLU A 225 -6.54 -4.71 6.77
N GLY A 226 -5.84 -3.81 6.07
CA GLY A 226 -4.64 -3.12 6.58
C GLY A 226 -3.34 -3.73 6.06
N TRP A 227 -2.22 -3.22 6.57
CA TRP A 227 -0.89 -3.80 6.36
C TRP A 227 -0.84 -5.25 6.83
N ILE A 228 -0.23 -6.13 6.02
CA ILE A 228 -0.15 -7.57 6.30
C ILE A 228 0.50 -7.80 7.70
N ASN A 229 -0.04 -8.78 8.43
CA ASN A 229 0.18 -9.15 9.86
C ASN A 229 -0.12 -8.09 10.92
N SER A 230 0.11 -6.81 10.65
CA SER A 230 -0.23 -5.77 11.63
C SER A 230 -1.71 -5.42 11.63
N HIS A 231 -2.43 -5.63 10.52
CA HIS A 231 -3.80 -5.16 10.27
C HIS A 231 -4.00 -3.66 10.49
N ARG A 232 -2.89 -2.89 10.54
CA ARG A 232 -2.90 -1.44 10.68
C ARG A 232 -3.50 -0.85 9.42
N GLN A 233 -4.55 -0.05 9.57
CA GLN A 233 -5.22 0.56 8.42
C GLN A 233 -4.30 1.57 7.72
N PHE A 234 -4.38 1.61 6.40
CA PHE A 234 -3.57 2.48 5.55
C PHE A 234 -4.40 3.10 4.44
N MET A 235 -4.08 4.33 4.07
CA MET A 235 -4.65 5.02 2.92
C MET A 235 -3.55 5.80 2.20
N MET A 236 -3.63 5.81 0.88
CA MET A 236 -2.76 6.59 0.00
C MET A 236 -3.62 7.56 -0.79
N ILE A 237 -3.28 8.85 -0.70
CA ILE A 237 -3.91 9.96 -1.42
C ILE A 237 -2.85 10.52 -2.34
N VAL A 238 -3.07 10.54 -3.65
CA VAL A 238 -2.20 11.22 -4.61
C VAL A 238 -2.94 12.45 -5.10
N THR A 239 -2.43 13.63 -4.76
CA THR A 239 -3.10 14.92 -4.97
C THR A 239 -2.67 15.63 -6.24
N ASN A 240 -1.46 15.36 -6.73
CA ASN A 240 -0.97 15.92 -7.99
C ASN A 240 0.00 14.95 -8.67
N VAL A 241 0.04 15.04 -10.01
CA VAL A 241 1.05 14.40 -10.85
C VAL A 241 1.44 15.34 -11.99
N ASP A 242 2.72 15.32 -12.39
CA ASP A 242 3.23 16.09 -13.52
C ASP A 242 3.81 15.24 -14.66
N ARG A 243 4.17 15.92 -15.76
CA ARG A 243 4.67 15.31 -16.99
C ARG A 243 6.04 14.64 -16.84
N ASP A 244 6.82 15.07 -15.84
CA ASP A 244 8.18 14.60 -15.55
C ASP A 244 8.12 13.41 -14.56
N GLY A 245 6.90 12.89 -14.31
CA GLY A 245 6.62 11.72 -13.49
C GLY A 245 6.52 12.03 -12.00
N VAL A 246 6.65 13.30 -11.57
CA VAL A 246 6.57 13.64 -10.14
C VAL A 246 5.13 13.45 -9.67
N ALA A 247 4.95 12.73 -8.57
CA ALA A 247 3.68 12.57 -7.87
C ALA A 247 3.82 13.09 -6.45
N THR A 248 2.84 13.88 -5.99
CA THR A 248 2.76 14.33 -4.61
C THR A 248 1.43 13.92 -3.99
N GLY A 249 1.42 13.79 -2.66
CA GLY A 249 0.27 13.27 -1.95
C GLY A 249 0.51 13.06 -0.47
N TYR A 250 -0.33 12.24 0.14
CA TYR A 250 -0.29 11.88 1.55
C TYR A 250 -0.39 10.36 1.73
N LEU A 251 0.35 9.86 2.71
CA LEU A 251 0.06 8.58 3.34
C LEU A 251 -0.72 8.86 4.62
N VAL A 252 -1.71 8.03 4.93
CA VAL A 252 -2.48 8.09 6.17
C VAL A 252 -2.45 6.71 6.81
N ASN A 253 -1.87 6.63 8.00
CA ASN A 253 -1.82 5.41 8.82
C ASN A 253 -2.83 5.53 9.95
N GLY A 254 -3.57 4.47 10.22
CA GLY A 254 -4.41 4.36 11.41
C GLY A 254 -3.58 4.19 12.69
N PRO A 255 -4.21 4.06 13.86
CA PRO A 255 -3.51 3.74 15.11
C PRO A 255 -2.70 2.45 15.01
N ALA A 256 -1.64 2.35 15.80
CA ALA A 256 -0.87 1.11 15.87
C ALA A 256 -1.71 -0.02 16.50
N MET A 257 -1.71 -1.16 15.81
CA MET A 257 -2.29 -2.43 16.25
C MET A 257 -1.23 -3.28 16.98
N PRO A 258 -1.59 -4.36 17.73
CA PRO A 258 -0.65 -5.14 18.54
C PRO A 258 0.60 -5.67 17.84
N HIS A 259 0.53 -5.94 16.53
CA HIS A 259 1.66 -6.41 15.71
C HIS A 259 2.25 -5.32 14.79
N SER A 260 2.00 -4.03 15.07
CA SER A 260 2.57 -2.91 14.32
C SER A 260 4.04 -2.67 14.70
N ARG A 261 4.93 -2.72 13.70
CA ARG A 261 6.37 -2.43 13.88
C ARG A 261 6.67 -1.03 14.43
N VAL A 262 5.80 -0.05 14.16
CA VAL A 262 5.89 1.31 14.69
C VAL A 262 4.68 1.57 15.59
N PRO A 263 4.86 1.73 16.92
CA PRO A 263 3.78 2.05 17.84
C PRO A 263 3.34 3.52 17.71
N GLY A 264 2.19 3.86 18.29
CA GLY A 264 1.70 5.23 18.39
C GLY A 264 0.31 5.47 17.75
N PRO A 265 -0.17 6.73 17.78
CA PRO A 265 -1.45 7.09 17.18
C PRO A 265 -1.43 6.96 15.66
N GLY A 266 -2.61 7.13 15.05
CA GLY A 266 -2.69 7.35 13.61
C GLY A 266 -1.97 8.65 13.22
N PHE A 267 -1.42 8.70 12.02
CA PHE A 267 -0.76 9.89 11.49
C PHE A 267 -0.93 9.98 9.97
N SER A 268 -0.94 11.21 9.46
CA SER A 268 -0.81 11.50 8.03
C SER A 268 0.50 12.22 7.76
N GLY A 269 1.17 11.87 6.66
CA GLY A 269 2.42 12.51 6.23
C GLY A 269 2.42 12.73 4.73
N GLY A 270 2.92 13.89 4.29
CA GLY A 270 3.09 14.18 2.87
C GLY A 270 4.23 13.37 2.25
N PHE A 271 4.15 13.07 0.96
CA PHE A 271 5.25 12.50 0.18
C PHE A 271 5.39 13.20 -1.17
N THR A 272 6.59 13.08 -1.74
CA THR A 272 6.92 13.40 -3.13
C THR A 272 7.68 12.21 -3.70
N GLY A 273 7.28 11.71 -4.87
CA GLY A 273 7.92 10.59 -5.53
C GLY A 273 7.88 10.69 -7.04
N HIS A 274 8.44 9.70 -7.72
CA HIS A 274 8.51 9.63 -9.17
C HIS A 274 7.90 8.33 -9.69
N VAL A 275 7.02 8.44 -10.69
CA VAL A 275 6.51 7.31 -11.48
C VAL A 275 7.55 6.96 -12.55
N LEU A 276 8.13 5.77 -12.44
CA LEU A 276 9.11 5.23 -13.38
C LEU A 276 8.74 3.78 -13.67
N ASP A 277 8.65 3.39 -14.94
CA ASP A 277 8.24 2.04 -15.37
C ASP A 277 6.97 1.57 -14.66
N ASP A 278 5.90 2.36 -14.74
CA ASP A 278 4.57 2.10 -14.16
C ASP A 278 4.49 1.94 -12.63
N VAL A 279 5.56 2.27 -11.91
CA VAL A 279 5.66 2.20 -10.45
C VAL A 279 6.06 3.56 -9.88
N LEU A 280 5.22 4.10 -8.99
CA LEU A 280 5.54 5.27 -8.17
C LEU A 280 6.53 4.89 -7.07
N ARG A 281 7.69 5.54 -6.98
CA ARG A 281 8.72 5.30 -5.96
C ARG A 281 9.13 6.60 -5.25
N TYR A 282 9.46 6.49 -3.97
CA TYR A 282 10.15 7.55 -3.21
C TYR A 282 10.91 6.97 -2.01
N ASP A 283 12.00 7.62 -1.63
CA ASP A 283 12.67 7.33 -0.36
C ASP A 283 12.05 8.20 0.75
N GLY A 284 11.60 7.56 1.82
CA GLY A 284 10.98 8.20 2.97
C GLY A 284 11.71 7.88 4.27
N ASN A 285 11.25 8.41 5.40
CA ASN A 285 11.94 8.22 6.68
C ASN A 285 12.07 6.74 7.05
N ALA A 286 11.01 5.95 6.88
CA ALA A 286 11.01 4.51 7.15
C ALA A 286 11.82 3.67 6.14
N GLY A 287 12.07 4.19 4.93
CA GLY A 287 12.79 3.52 3.85
C GLY A 287 12.19 3.75 2.47
N LEU A 288 12.50 2.86 1.53
CA LEU A 288 12.11 2.97 0.14
C LEU A 288 10.67 2.47 -0.04
N HIS A 289 9.80 3.35 -0.51
CA HIS A 289 8.40 3.06 -0.81
C HIS A 289 8.22 2.86 -2.32
N SER A 290 7.36 1.92 -2.71
CA SER A 290 6.93 1.71 -4.09
C SER A 290 5.46 1.32 -4.15
N ALA A 291 4.70 1.98 -5.03
CA ALA A 291 3.30 1.69 -5.32
C ALA A 291 3.15 1.28 -6.79
N PHE A 292 2.54 0.13 -7.04
CA PHE A 292 2.20 -0.36 -8.37
C PHE A 292 0.67 -0.46 -8.50
N ILE A 293 0.11 0.09 -9.59
CA ILE A 293 -1.32 -0.05 -9.89
C ILE A 293 -1.54 -1.28 -10.77
N THR A 294 -2.26 -2.24 -10.20
CA THR A 294 -2.69 -3.49 -10.83
C THR A 294 -3.80 -3.26 -11.87
N ALA A 295 -4.07 -4.26 -12.71
CA ALA A 295 -5.02 -4.14 -13.82
C ALA A 295 -6.49 -3.92 -13.38
N ASP A 296 -6.85 -4.30 -12.15
CA ASP A 296 -8.18 -4.06 -11.58
C ASP A 296 -8.32 -2.68 -10.90
N GLY A 297 -7.23 -1.91 -10.81
CA GLY A 297 -7.17 -0.55 -10.27
C GLY A 297 -6.73 -0.45 -8.81
N ARG A 298 -6.38 -1.57 -8.17
CA ARG A 298 -5.82 -1.59 -6.80
C ARG A 298 -4.34 -1.22 -6.79
N ILE A 299 -3.86 -0.68 -5.67
CA ILE A 299 -2.44 -0.48 -5.44
C ILE A 299 -1.87 -1.66 -4.64
N GLU A 300 -0.81 -2.28 -5.15
CA GLU A 300 0.17 -2.98 -4.31
C GLU A 300 1.17 -1.95 -3.79
N PHE A 301 1.11 -1.67 -2.49
CA PHE A 301 2.02 -0.74 -1.84
C PHE A 301 3.04 -1.51 -1.02
N LYS A 302 4.32 -1.18 -1.21
CA LYS A 302 5.46 -1.89 -0.62
C LYS A 302 6.43 -0.89 -0.01
N LEU A 303 6.86 -1.15 1.22
CA LEU A 303 7.84 -0.36 1.96
C LEU A 303 9.01 -1.27 2.34
N VAL A 304 10.17 -1.08 1.72
CA VAL A 304 11.43 -1.72 2.13
C VAL A 304 12.06 -0.86 3.24
N PHE A 305 12.07 -1.39 4.47
CA PHE A 305 12.55 -0.66 5.64
C PHE A 305 14.08 -0.49 5.61
N ARG A 306 14.59 0.67 6.09
CA ARG A 306 16.05 0.94 6.15
C ARG A 306 16.82 -0.08 7.00
N GLU A 307 16.20 -0.58 8.06
CA GLU A 307 16.73 -1.61 8.97
C GLU A 307 16.61 -3.04 8.42
N GLY A 308 16.13 -3.22 7.19
CA GLY A 308 15.69 -4.50 6.66
C GLY A 308 14.25 -4.84 7.05
N GLY A 309 13.62 -5.70 6.25
CA GLY A 309 12.17 -5.91 6.25
C GLY A 309 11.48 -5.31 5.03
N THR A 310 10.23 -5.68 4.81
CA THR A 310 9.36 -5.19 3.74
C THR A 310 7.90 -5.30 4.20
N GLY A 311 7.27 -4.16 4.46
CA GLY A 311 5.82 -4.12 4.60
C GLY A 311 5.17 -4.19 3.22
N VAL A 312 4.06 -4.93 3.10
CA VAL A 312 3.17 -4.89 1.93
C VAL A 312 1.75 -4.62 2.40
N VAL A 313 1.02 -3.82 1.64
CA VAL A 313 -0.41 -3.55 1.84
C VAL A 313 -1.11 -3.37 0.49
N PHE A 314 -2.26 -4.02 0.32
CA PHE A 314 -3.11 -3.85 -0.84
C PHE A 314 -4.17 -2.78 -0.56
N LEU A 315 -4.36 -1.85 -1.49
CA LEU A 315 -5.28 -0.73 -1.35
C LEU A 315 -6.34 -0.74 -2.46
N GLU A 316 -7.59 -0.75 -2.04
CA GLU A 316 -8.77 -0.67 -2.89
C GLU A 316 -9.02 0.78 -3.33
N PRO A 317 -9.35 1.05 -4.60
CA PRO A 317 -9.66 2.39 -5.07
C PRO A 317 -10.99 2.89 -4.48
N LEU A 318 -10.94 4.01 -3.75
CA LEU A 318 -12.15 4.74 -3.34
C LEU A 318 -12.58 5.73 -4.42
N TRP A 319 -11.61 6.42 -5.00
CA TRP A 319 -11.79 7.32 -6.12
C TRP A 319 -10.50 7.38 -6.92
N THR A 320 -10.56 7.37 -8.25
CA THR A 320 -9.39 7.56 -9.13
C THR A 320 -9.80 8.38 -10.33
N LEU A 321 -8.87 9.14 -10.90
CA LEU A 321 -9.16 9.89 -12.14
C LEU A 321 -9.48 8.96 -13.33
N ALA A 322 -8.93 7.74 -13.34
CA ALA A 322 -9.17 6.74 -14.39
C ALA A 322 -10.53 6.02 -14.26
N ASN A 323 -11.11 5.97 -13.05
CA ASN A 323 -12.40 5.34 -12.76
C ASN A 323 -13.16 6.14 -11.68
N PRO A 324 -13.70 7.34 -12.02
CA PRO A 324 -14.56 8.09 -11.12
C PRO A 324 -15.87 7.32 -10.91
N GLY A 325 -16.11 6.83 -9.69
CA GLY A 325 -17.36 6.16 -9.31
C GLY A 325 -17.42 4.64 -9.50
N ARG A 326 -16.29 3.92 -9.56
CA ARG A 326 -16.32 2.44 -9.52
C ARG A 326 -16.68 1.95 -8.11
N VAL A 327 -17.98 1.82 -7.87
CA VAL A 327 -18.56 1.29 -6.62
C VAL A 327 -17.89 -0.03 -6.24
N ALA A 328 -17.28 -0.08 -5.05
CA ALA A 328 -16.90 -1.33 -4.42
C ALA A 328 -18.17 -2.18 -4.22
N ARG A 329 -18.32 -3.22 -5.04
CA ARG A 329 -19.42 -4.17 -4.88
C ARG A 329 -19.11 -5.01 -3.65
N ASN A 330 -19.67 -4.63 -2.50
CA ASN A 330 -19.75 -5.52 -1.35
C ASN A 330 -20.37 -6.85 -1.81
N GLN A 331 -19.68 -7.94 -1.49
CA GLN A 331 -20.22 -9.28 -1.70
C GLN A 331 -21.40 -9.48 -0.75
N THR A 332 -22.48 -10.04 -1.28
CA THR A 332 -23.69 -10.47 -0.57
C THR A 332 -23.42 -11.66 0.35
#